data_AF-A0A5C7HUF0-F1
#
_entry.id   AF-A0A5C7HUF0-F1
#
_cell.length_a   1.000
_cell.length_b   1.000
_cell.length_c   1.000
_cell.angle_alpha   90.00
_cell.angle_beta   90.00
_cell.angle_gamma   90.00
#
_symmetry.space_group_name_H-M   'P 1'
#
loop_
_entity.id
_entity.type
_entity.pdbx_description
1 polymer ?
#
loop_
_entity_poly.entity_id
_entity_poly.type
_entity_poly.pdbx_seq_one_letter_code
_entity_poly.pdbx_strand_id
1 'polypeptide(L)'
;MCTSNVPLQACMHKVPVESSERGSQWPEQWPARVEKTPYWLLSSQVGVYGISAPEDFKSDYEHWKRVVSKSYLNGMGIDWSSVRNVMDMRAVYGGNMKSFDN
;
A
#
# COMPACT_ATOMS: atom_id res chain seq x y z
N MET A 1 -4.78 -24.41 -24.65
CA MET A 1 -4.04 -25.15 -23.61
C MET A 1 -2.86 -24.29 -23.19
N CYS A 2 -2.95 -23.59 -22.06
CA CYS A 2 -1.83 -22.85 -21.49
C CYS A 2 -1.10 -23.80 -20.53
N THR A 3 0.15 -24.14 -20.84
CA THR A 3 0.97 -25.03 -20.02
C THR A 3 1.52 -24.24 -18.83
N SER A 4 1.03 -24.55 -17.63
CA SER A 4 1.50 -23.97 -16.37
C SER A 4 2.86 -24.55 -15.99
N ASN A 5 3.94 -23.89 -16.40
CA ASN A 5 5.26 -24.10 -15.81
C ASN A 5 6.00 -22.76 -15.71
N VAL A 6 5.49 -21.89 -14.83
CA VAL A 6 6.21 -20.68 -14.43
C VAL A 6 7.06 -21.08 -13.23
N PRO A 7 8.40 -21.23 -13.36
CA PRO A 7 9.25 -21.41 -12.21
C PRO A 7 9.01 -20.22 -11.27
N LEU A 8 8.92 -20.47 -9.96
CA LEU A 8 8.84 -19.42 -8.94
C LEU A 8 10.11 -18.56 -9.03
N GLN A 9 10.08 -17.56 -9.90
CA GLN A 9 11.10 -16.53 -9.93
C GLN A 9 10.92 -15.75 -8.65
N ALA A 10 11.97 -15.68 -7.83
CA ALA A 10 11.95 -14.84 -6.65
C ALA A 10 11.68 -13.39 -7.13
N CYS A 11 10.48 -12.87 -6.90
CA CYS A 11 10.10 -11.47 -7.17
C CYS A 11 10.81 -10.49 -6.19
N MET A 12 11.99 -10.87 -5.72
CA MET A 12 12.85 -10.02 -4.90
C MET A 12 13.36 -8.91 -5.78
N HIS A 13 13.17 -7.68 -5.33
CA HIS A 13 13.73 -6.53 -6.00
C HIS A 13 15.25 -6.65 -5.96
N LYS A 14 15.91 -6.31 -7.07
CA LYS A 14 17.37 -6.25 -7.13
C LYS A 14 17.86 -5.21 -6.12
N VAL A 15 19.09 -5.40 -5.62
CA VAL A 15 19.74 -4.39 -4.79
C VAL A 15 19.81 -3.09 -5.60
N PRO A 16 19.35 -1.96 -5.04
CA PRO A 16 19.32 -0.70 -5.74
C PRO A 16 20.74 -0.24 -6.08
N VAL A 17 20.91 0.25 -7.30
CA VAL A 17 22.15 0.85 -7.79
C VAL A 17 22.06 2.37 -7.70
N GLU A 18 20.87 2.93 -7.98
CA GLU A 18 20.62 4.37 -7.99
C GLU A 18 19.87 4.83 -6.73
N SER A 19 20.10 6.08 -6.32
CA SER A 19 19.47 6.63 -5.11
C SER A 19 17.95 6.83 -5.21
N SER A 20 17.40 6.79 -6.42
CA SER A 20 15.96 6.88 -6.69
C SER A 20 15.26 5.51 -6.72
N GLU A 21 16.02 4.41 -6.71
CA GLU A 21 15.45 3.07 -6.77
C GLU A 21 14.85 2.62 -5.44
N ARG A 22 13.87 1.72 -5.51
CA ARG A 22 13.24 1.15 -4.33
C ARG A 22 14.29 0.44 -3.46
N GLY A 23 14.36 0.83 -2.19
CA GLY A 23 15.28 0.24 -1.20
C GLY A 23 16.60 1.00 -1.02
N SER A 24 16.84 2.07 -1.79
CA SER A 24 17.98 2.97 -1.60
C SER A 24 17.88 3.82 -0.33
N GLN A 25 16.66 4.05 0.17
CA GLN A 25 16.36 4.85 1.35
C GLN A 25 15.36 4.11 2.24
N TRP A 26 15.49 4.30 3.55
CA TRP A 26 14.47 3.81 4.48
C TRP A 26 13.17 4.57 4.27
N PRO A 27 12.01 3.88 4.25
CA PRO A 27 10.72 4.55 4.24
C PRO A 27 10.51 5.28 5.57
N GLU A 28 9.46 6.10 5.62
CA GLU A 28 9.01 6.70 6.88
C GLU A 28 8.81 5.67 7.98
N GLN A 29 8.93 6.13 9.22
CA GLN A 29 8.59 5.30 10.37
C GLN A 29 7.09 5.00 10.42
N TRP A 30 6.76 3.89 11.07
CA TRP A 30 5.37 3.61 11.41
C TRP A 30 4.88 4.63 12.45
N PRO A 31 3.66 5.18 12.33
CA PRO A 31 2.61 4.89 11.33
C PRO A 31 2.63 5.77 10.06
N ALA A 32 3.46 6.81 10.00
CA ALA A 32 3.47 7.81 8.92
C ALA A 32 3.65 7.22 7.51
N ARG A 33 4.35 6.08 7.37
CA ARG A 33 4.52 5.38 6.09
C ARG A 33 3.23 4.93 5.39
N VAL A 34 2.10 4.86 6.10
CA VAL A 34 0.81 4.49 5.50
C VAL A 34 0.24 5.62 4.65
N GLU A 35 0.51 6.87 5.04
CA GLU A 35 -0.09 8.05 4.41
C GLU A 35 0.83 8.68 3.37
N LYS A 36 2.14 8.50 3.54
CA LYS A 36 3.13 9.09 2.64
C LYS A 36 3.35 8.23 1.41
N THR A 37 3.15 8.85 0.24
CA THR A 37 3.50 8.25 -1.06
C THR A 37 4.97 7.85 -1.05
N PRO A 38 5.30 6.58 -1.36
CA PRO A 38 6.67 6.14 -1.43
C PRO A 38 7.50 6.90 -2.47
N TYR A 39 8.74 7.24 -2.13
CA TYR A 39 9.63 8.04 -2.98
C TYR A 39 9.98 7.36 -4.32
N TRP A 40 9.91 6.03 -4.38
CA TRP A 40 10.22 5.23 -5.57
C TRP A 40 9.04 5.14 -6.57
N LEU A 41 7.85 5.64 -6.21
CA LEU A 41 6.75 5.79 -7.16
C LEU A 41 7.01 7.04 -8.00
N LEU A 42 7.43 6.82 -9.24
CA LEU A 42 7.70 7.90 -10.19
C LEU A 42 6.42 8.22 -10.98
N SER A 43 6.19 9.51 -11.28
CA SER A 43 5.06 9.92 -12.14
C SER A 43 5.15 9.37 -13.56
N SER A 44 6.33 8.91 -13.99
CA SER A 44 6.52 8.22 -15.27
C SER A 44 6.00 6.77 -15.28
N GLN A 45 5.76 6.18 -14.11
CA GLN A 45 5.17 4.84 -13.99
C GLN A 45 3.65 4.96 -14.00
N VAL A 46 3.01 4.11 -14.80
CA VAL A 46 1.55 4.00 -14.83
C VAL A 46 1.12 3.03 -13.74
N GLY A 47 0.25 3.50 -12.85
CA GLY A 47 -0.38 2.72 -11.79
C GLY A 47 -1.41 1.73 -12.33
N VAL A 48 -2.04 0.99 -11.42
CA VAL A 48 -2.99 -0.09 -11.75
C VAL A 48 -4.24 0.46 -12.46
N TYR A 49 -4.66 1.68 -12.13
CA TYR A 49 -5.84 2.30 -12.74
C TYR A 49 -5.52 3.18 -13.97
N GLY A 50 -4.32 3.07 -14.54
CA GLY A 50 -3.96 3.77 -15.78
C GLY A 50 -3.61 5.25 -15.62
N ILE A 51 -3.58 5.75 -14.38
CA ILE A 51 -3.05 7.07 -14.02
C ILE A 51 -1.62 6.93 -13.49
N SER A 52 -0.90 8.04 -13.32
CA SER A 52 0.46 8.01 -12.78
C SER A 52 0.48 7.44 -11.35
N ALA A 53 1.50 6.63 -11.05
CA ALA A 53 1.56 5.83 -9.82
C ALA A 53 1.41 6.65 -8.50
N PRO A 54 1.96 7.87 -8.37
CA PRO A 54 1.74 8.70 -7.18
C PRO A 54 0.27 9.12 -6.99
N GLU A 55 -0.40 9.49 -8.07
CA GLU A 55 -1.82 9.89 -8.09
C GLU A 55 -2.74 8.69 -7.86
N ASP A 56 -2.33 7.53 -8.37
CA ASP A 56 -2.98 6.25 -8.14
C ASP A 56 -2.96 5.87 -6.66
N PHE A 57 -1.78 5.94 -6.04
CA PHE A 57 -1.61 5.73 -4.60
C PHE A 57 -2.49 6.66 -3.78
N LYS A 58 -2.50 7.96 -4.12
CA LYS A 58 -3.32 8.95 -3.39
C LYS A 58 -4.81 8.65 -3.51
N SER A 59 -5.27 8.25 -4.69
CA SER A 59 -6.67 7.94 -4.94
C SER A 59 -7.12 6.67 -4.21
N ASP A 60 -6.29 5.62 -4.22
CA ASP A 60 -6.50 4.37 -3.48
C ASP A 60 -6.52 4.65 -1.96
N TYR A 61 -5.55 5.43 -1.45
CA TYR A 61 -5.49 5.81 -0.04
C TYR A 61 -6.76 6.54 0.43
N GLU A 62 -7.24 7.54 -0.32
CA GLU A 62 -8.47 8.27 0.02
C GLU A 62 -9.73 7.40 -0.09
N HIS A 63 -9.78 6.48 -1.05
CA HIS A 63 -10.87 5.52 -1.18
C HIS A 63 -10.96 4.64 0.06
N TRP A 64 -9.87 3.99 0.42
CA TRP A 64 -9.85 3.04 1.53
C TRP A 64 -9.97 3.71 2.90
N LYS A 65 -9.47 4.94 3.07
CA LYS A 65 -9.70 5.74 4.29
C LYS A 65 -11.18 5.97 4.53
N ARG A 66 -11.95 6.21 3.46
CA ARG A 66 -13.41 6.34 3.52
C ARG A 66 -14.09 5.00 3.83
N VAL A 67 -13.64 3.91 3.23
CA VAL A 67 -14.20 2.56 3.48
C VAL A 67 -13.98 2.14 4.93
N VAL A 68 -12.76 2.29 5.46
CA VAL A 68 -12.43 1.95 6.85
C VAL A 68 -13.28 2.78 7.82
N SER A 69 -13.31 4.11 7.63
CA SER A 69 -14.04 5.01 8.53
C SER A 69 -15.55 4.80 8.53
N LYS A 70 -16.15 4.52 7.37
CA LYS A 70 -17.61 4.38 7.25
C LYS A 70 -18.10 2.96 7.51
N SER A 71 -17.41 1.96 6.98
CA SER A 71 -17.87 0.57 6.98
C SER A 71 -17.26 -0.25 8.12
N TYR A 72 -15.95 -0.15 8.33
CA TYR A 72 -15.27 -1.03 9.28
C TYR A 72 -15.48 -0.59 10.71
N LEU A 73 -15.19 0.68 11.02
CA LEU A 73 -15.31 1.20 12.38
C LEU A 73 -16.73 1.09 12.95
N ASN A 74 -17.74 1.34 12.12
CA ASN A 74 -19.13 1.45 12.57
C ASN A 74 -19.94 0.17 12.38
N GLY A 75 -19.46 -0.78 11.55
CA GLY A 75 -20.30 -1.86 11.03
C GLY A 75 -19.92 -3.28 11.46
N MET A 76 -18.73 -3.49 12.06
CA MET A 76 -18.23 -4.86 12.31
C MET A 76 -18.31 -5.35 13.76
N GLY A 77 -18.77 -4.52 14.71
CA GLY A 77 -18.88 -4.93 16.12
C GLY A 77 -17.54 -5.33 16.77
N ILE A 78 -16.41 -4.91 16.18
CA ILE A 78 -15.05 -5.17 16.65
C ILE A 78 -14.68 -4.11 17.67
N ASP A 79 -14.05 -4.51 18.77
CA ASP A 79 -13.42 -3.58 19.70
C ASP A 79 -12.09 -3.08 19.13
N TRP A 80 -12.12 -1.86 18.60
CA TRP A 80 -10.99 -1.21 17.95
C TRP A 80 -9.89 -0.76 18.92
N SER A 81 -10.12 -0.79 20.24
CA SER A 81 -9.13 -0.36 21.24
C SER A 81 -7.89 -1.27 21.31
N SER A 82 -8.03 -2.55 20.96
CA SER A 82 -6.94 -3.52 20.95
C SER A 82 -6.26 -3.66 19.58
N VAL A 83 -6.92 -3.18 18.53
CA VAL A 83 -6.51 -3.37 17.15
C VAL A 83 -5.55 -2.26 16.78
N ARG A 84 -4.26 -2.56 16.71
CA ARG A 84 -3.28 -1.54 16.32
C ARG A 84 -3.40 -1.17 14.86
N ASN A 85 -3.70 -2.14 13.99
CA ASN A 85 -3.84 -1.83 12.58
C ASN A 85 -4.56 -2.92 11.73
N VAL A 86 -5.20 -2.50 10.63
CA VAL A 86 -6.01 -3.35 9.74
C VAL A 86 -5.70 -3.08 8.28
N MET A 87 -5.37 -4.11 7.50
CA MET A 87 -5.13 -4.00 6.06
C MET A 87 -6.16 -4.79 5.25
N ASP A 88 -6.80 -4.14 4.29
CA ASP A 88 -7.63 -4.82 3.29
C ASP A 88 -6.77 -5.23 2.09
N MET A 89 -6.76 -6.52 1.75
CA MET A 89 -5.96 -7.06 0.65
C MET A 89 -6.51 -6.67 -0.74
N ARG A 90 -7.69 -6.05 -0.81
CA ARG A 90 -8.20 -5.40 -2.04
C ARG A 90 -7.57 -4.03 -2.26
N ALA A 91 -6.89 -3.45 -1.26
CA ALA A 91 -6.13 -2.23 -1.44
C ALA A 91 -4.88 -2.51 -2.28
N VAL A 92 -4.83 -1.92 -3.47
CA VAL A 92 -3.81 -2.19 -4.48
C VAL A 92 -2.41 -1.91 -3.94
N TYR A 93 -2.24 -0.80 -3.23
CA TYR A 93 -0.96 -0.41 -2.66
C TYR A 93 -0.75 -0.94 -1.24
N GLY A 94 -1.58 -1.90 -0.78
CA GLY A 94 -1.69 -2.28 0.63
C GLY A 94 -2.04 -1.09 1.53
N GLY A 95 -2.51 -0.01 0.91
CA GLY A 95 -2.59 1.33 1.46
C GLY A 95 -3.91 1.52 2.16
N ASN A 96 -4.12 0.82 3.26
CA ASN A 96 -4.84 1.39 4.40
C ASN A 96 -4.61 0.49 5.60
N MET A 97 -4.03 1.09 6.62
CA MET A 97 -3.79 0.49 7.91
C MET A 97 -3.89 1.63 8.91
N LYS A 98 -5.13 1.92 9.34
CA LYS A 98 -5.36 2.91 10.39
C LYS A 98 -4.59 2.46 11.61
N SER A 99 -3.59 3.22 12.03
CA SER A 99 -2.99 3.06 13.35
C SER A 99 -4.00 3.59 14.35
N PHE A 100 -4.49 2.71 15.21
CA PHE A 100 -5.26 3.14 16.37
C PHE A 100 -4.26 3.47 17.47
N ASP A 101 -4.06 4.77 17.65
CA ASP A 101 -3.43 5.27 18.86
C ASP A 101 -4.49 5.18 19.96
N ASN A 102 -4.24 4.34 20.96
CA ASN A 102 -4.92 4.44 22.24
C ASN A 102 -4.43 5.68 22.97
#